data_AF-A0A1I7TLA5-F1
#
_entry.id   AF-A0A1I7TLA5-F1
#
_cell.length_a   1.000
_cell.length_b   1.000
_cell.length_c   1.000
_cell.angle_alpha   90.00
_cell.angle_beta   90.00
_cell.angle_gamma   90.00
#
_symmetry.space_group_name_H-M   'P 1'
#
loop_
_entity.id
_entity.type
_entity.pdbx_description
1 polymer ?
#
loop_
_entity_poly.entity_id
_entity_poly.type
_entity_poly.pdbx_seq_one_letter_code
_entity_poly.pdbx_strand_id
1 'polypeptide(L)'
;MINLSNPSAIEPEIRQRVQQHLVFVIHSHTCLKRDQENANRISSGQPPRHPPCHLEHCDTFKQLLRHMFECRLGPICSTKYCSSSRKIMKHWKECRDVECVVCAPIRAAQT
;
A
#
# COMPACT_ATOMS: atom_id res chain seq x y z
N MET A 1 8.97 -8.70 -13.63
CA MET A 1 8.47 -7.35 -13.28
C MET A 1 7.01 -7.27 -13.71
N ILE A 2 6.08 -6.90 -12.82
CA ILE A 2 4.63 -6.89 -13.13
C ILE A 2 4.34 -5.73 -14.09
N ASN A 3 3.69 -6.01 -15.22
CA ASN A 3 3.24 -5.01 -16.19
C ASN A 3 1.76 -4.68 -15.91
N LEU A 4 1.48 -3.47 -15.39
CA LEU A 4 0.12 -3.00 -15.09
C LEU A 4 -0.51 -2.20 -16.25
N SER A 5 0.13 -2.14 -17.42
CA SER A 5 -0.34 -1.34 -18.56
C SER A 5 -1.46 -2.02 -19.35
N ASN A 6 -1.65 -3.34 -19.21
CA ASN A 6 -2.78 -4.06 -19.79
C ASN A 6 -3.40 -5.04 -18.75
N PRO A 7 -4.22 -4.54 -17.82
CA PRO A 7 -4.70 -5.33 -16.68
C PRO A 7 -5.65 -6.48 -17.08
N SER A 8 -6.27 -6.40 -18.26
CA SER A 8 -7.17 -7.42 -18.80
C SER A 8 -6.46 -8.70 -19.26
N ALA A 9 -5.16 -8.62 -19.52
CA ALA A 9 -4.31 -9.76 -19.91
C ALA A 9 -3.56 -10.38 -18.73
N ILE A 10 -3.78 -9.90 -17.49
CA ILE A 10 -3.10 -10.40 -16.30
C ILE A 10 -3.78 -11.68 -15.81
N GLU A 11 -2.99 -12.75 -15.68
CA GLU A 11 -3.44 -14.02 -15.09
C GLU A 11 -4.13 -13.83 -13.74
N PRO A 12 -5.19 -14.59 -13.43
CA PRO A 12 -6.00 -14.39 -12.23
C PRO A 12 -5.18 -14.43 -10.93
N GLU A 13 -4.15 -15.26 -10.85
CA GLU A 13 -3.26 -15.36 -9.69
C GLU A 13 -2.35 -14.13 -9.51
N ILE A 14 -1.88 -13.55 -10.61
CA ILE A 14 -1.07 -12.31 -10.57
C ILE A 14 -1.97 -11.14 -10.17
N ARG A 15 -3.20 -11.10 -10.70
CA ARG A 15 -4.20 -10.08 -10.33
C ARG A 15 -4.51 -10.14 -8.84
N GLN A 16 -4.76 -11.33 -8.29
CA GLN A 16 -5.05 -11.49 -6.86
C GLN A 16 -3.87 -11.00 -6.00
N ARG A 17 -2.63 -11.35 -6.37
CA ARG A 17 -1.43 -10.86 -5.67
C ARG A 17 -1.31 -9.33 -5.73
N VAL A 18 -1.55 -8.72 -6.89
CA VAL A 18 -1.52 -7.26 -7.04
C VAL A 18 -2.60 -6.60 -6.19
N GLN A 19 -3.81 -7.15 -6.16
CA GLN A 19 -4.91 -6.63 -5.35
C GLN A 19 -4.60 -6.71 -3.86
N GLN A 20 -4.15 -7.87 -3.37
CA GLN A 20 -3.71 -8.05 -1.99
C GLN A 20 -2.60 -7.07 -1.62
N HIS A 21 -1.59 -6.95 -2.49
CA HIS A 21 -0.49 -6.01 -2.30
C HIS A 21 -0.99 -4.57 -2.17
N LEU A 22 -1.92 -4.16 -3.03
CA LEU A 22 -2.49 -2.82 -3.01
C LEU A 22 -3.31 -2.57 -1.72
N VAL A 23 -4.11 -3.55 -1.28
CA VAL A 23 -4.82 -3.48 0.02
C VAL A 23 -3.83 -3.27 1.17
N PHE A 24 -2.74 -4.04 1.22
CA PHE A 24 -1.72 -3.87 2.26
C PHE A 24 -1.08 -2.49 2.22
N VAL A 25 -0.73 -1.97 1.03
CA VAL A 25 -0.13 -0.63 0.92
C VAL A 25 -1.09 0.45 1.40
N ILE A 26 -2.38 0.37 1.04
CA ILE A 26 -3.39 1.34 1.47
C ILE A 26 -3.61 1.26 2.99
N HIS A 27 -3.74 0.05 3.53
CA HIS A 27 -3.88 -0.17 4.96
C HIS A 27 -2.68 0.39 5.72
N SER A 28 -1.46 0.03 5.33
CA SER A 28 -0.24 0.43 6.04
C SER A 28 -0.05 1.95 6.03
N HIS A 29 -0.46 2.65 4.98
CA HIS A 29 -0.44 4.12 4.96
C HIS A 29 -1.37 4.71 6.03
N THR A 30 -2.61 4.22 6.12
CA THR A 30 -3.55 4.64 7.17
C THR A 30 -3.06 4.23 8.56
N CYS A 31 -2.45 3.06 8.68
CA CYS A 31 -1.91 2.55 9.94
C CYS A 31 -0.71 3.37 10.43
N LEU A 32 0.18 3.83 9.54
CA LEU A 32 1.28 4.76 9.87
C LEU A 32 0.76 6.08 10.47
N LYS A 33 -0.34 6.62 9.95
CA LYS A 33 -0.95 7.83 10.51
C LYS A 33 -1.48 7.59 11.93
N ARG A 34 -2.16 6.46 12.14
CA ARG A 34 -2.66 6.07 13.48
C ARG A 34 -1.52 5.89 14.48
N ASP A 35 -0.42 5.29 14.03
CA ASP A 35 0.81 5.10 14.82
C ASP A 35 1.39 6.45 15.26
N GLN A 36 1.50 7.40 14.33
CA GLN A 36 1.96 8.75 14.63
C GLN A 36 1.04 9.50 15.61
N GLU A 37 -0.29 9.40 15.44
CA GLU A 37 -1.25 9.99 16.38
C GLU A 37 -1.12 9.39 17.79
N ASN A 38 -0.95 8.07 17.88
CA ASN A 38 -0.71 7.39 19.15
C ASN A 38 0.60 7.86 19.79
N ALA A 39 1.69 7.93 19.03
CA ALA A 39 2.97 8.43 19.51
C ALA A 39 2.86 9.86 20.05
N ASN A 40 2.21 10.76 19.30
CA ASN A 40 1.99 12.16 19.72
C ASN A 40 1.19 12.25 21.03
N ARG A 41 0.18 11.38 21.21
CA ARG A 41 -0.62 11.33 22.44
C ARG A 41 0.18 10.82 23.63
N ILE A 42 0.94 9.75 23.43
CA ILE A 42 1.82 9.19 24.46
C ILE A 42 2.85 10.23 24.89
N SER A 43 3.47 10.94 23.95
CA SER A 43 4.38 12.06 24.25
C SER A 43 3.70 13.21 25.00
N SER A 44 2.38 13.36 24.89
CA SER A 44 1.57 14.35 25.62
C SER A 44 1.01 13.81 26.94
N GLY A 45 1.45 12.62 27.39
CA GLY A 45 0.96 11.97 28.62
C GLY A 45 -0.46 11.40 28.51
N GLN A 46 -1.01 11.29 27.30
CA GLN A 46 -2.34 10.74 27.04
C GLN A 46 -2.26 9.28 26.57
N PRO A 47 -3.29 8.46 26.85
CA PRO A 47 -3.35 7.10 26.31
C PRO A 47 -3.50 7.12 24.78
N PRO A 48 -3.03 6.06 24.09
CA PRO A 48 -3.18 5.91 22.65
C PRO A 48 -4.66 5.98 22.24
N ARG A 49 -4.94 6.61 21.11
CA ARG A 49 -6.31 6.76 20.58
C ARG A 49 -6.75 5.52 19.80
N HIS A 50 -5.84 4.90 19.08
CA HIS A 50 -6.11 3.78 18.18
C HIS A 50 -5.53 2.48 18.74
N PRO A 51 -6.21 1.34 18.57
CA PRO A 51 -5.67 0.04 18.99
C PRO A 51 -4.42 -0.33 18.17
N PRO A 52 -3.53 -1.18 18.72
CA PRO A 52 -2.43 -1.74 17.95
C PRO A 52 -2.97 -2.54 16.76
N CYS A 53 -2.25 -2.46 15.63
CA CYS A 53 -2.62 -3.21 14.45
C CYS A 53 -2.05 -4.63 14.51
N HIS A 54 -2.92 -5.63 14.40
CA HIS A 54 -2.55 -7.05 14.38
C HIS A 54 -2.60 -7.68 12.99
N LEU A 55 -2.77 -6.88 11.93
CA LEU A 55 -2.83 -7.40 10.56
C LEU A 55 -1.47 -7.97 10.17
N GLU A 56 -1.46 -9.25 9.77
CA GLU A 56 -0.25 -9.91 9.26
C GLU A 56 0.35 -9.13 8.08
N HIS A 57 1.68 -9.10 8.01
CA HIS A 57 2.45 -8.32 7.03
C HIS A 57 2.30 -6.80 7.10
N CYS A 58 1.44 -6.23 7.96
CA CYS A 58 1.29 -4.78 8.08
C CYS A 58 2.63 -4.08 8.36
N ASP A 59 3.43 -4.62 9.29
CA ASP A 59 4.74 -4.07 9.63
C ASP A 59 5.72 -4.08 8.44
N THR A 60 5.76 -5.17 7.68
CA THR A 60 6.57 -5.29 6.46
C THR A 60 6.21 -4.20 5.45
N PHE A 61 4.91 -3.98 5.24
CA PHE A 61 4.42 -2.94 4.32
C PHE A 61 4.60 -1.52 4.88
N LYS A 62 4.56 -1.32 6.20
CA LYS A 62 4.95 -0.06 6.85
C LYS A 62 6.42 0.27 6.58
N GLN A 63 7.31 -0.70 6.74
CA GLN A 63 8.74 -0.54 6.43
C GLN A 63 8.98 -0.23 4.96
N LEU A 64 8.29 -0.95 4.06
CA LEU A 64 8.34 -0.69 2.62
C LEU A 64 7.86 0.72 2.26
N LEU A 65 6.78 1.20 2.89
CA LEU A 65 6.29 2.56 2.69
C LEU A 65 7.30 3.61 3.15
N ARG A 66 7.88 3.45 4.36
CA ARG A 66 8.95 4.33 4.86
C ARG A 66 10.10 4.40 3.87
N HIS A 67 10.58 3.24 3.42
CA HIS A 67 11.60 3.17 2.38
C HIS A 67 11.17 3.89 1.09
N MET A 68 9.94 3.67 0.60
CA MET A 68 9.45 4.28 -0.64
C MET A 68 9.40 5.81 -0.57
N PHE A 69 9.13 6.40 0.60
CA PHE A 69 9.16 7.86 0.82
C PHE A 69 10.57 8.44 0.71
N GLU A 70 11.58 7.74 1.21
CA GLU A 70 12.98 8.20 1.19
C GLU A 70 13.73 7.78 -0.08
N CYS A 71 13.24 6.75 -0.77
CA CYS A 71 13.91 6.15 -1.91
C CYS A 71 13.82 7.05 -3.15
N ARG A 72 14.97 7.54 -3.61
CA ARG A 72 15.12 8.31 -4.86
C ARG A 72 15.63 7.47 -6.04
N LEU A 73 16.04 6.22 -5.79
CA LEU A 73 16.56 5.30 -6.80
C LEU A 73 15.50 4.92 -7.85
N GLY A 74 14.21 4.99 -7.52
CA GLY A 74 13.14 4.69 -8.48
C GLY A 74 13.27 3.27 -9.05
N PRO A 75 13.36 3.10 -10.39
CA PRO A 75 13.37 1.77 -11.00
C PRO A 75 14.64 0.96 -10.73
N ILE A 76 15.77 1.60 -10.40
CA ILE A 76 17.05 0.92 -10.09
C ILE A 76 17.15 0.47 -8.63
N CYS A 77 16.10 0.64 -7.84
CA CYS A 77 16.11 0.22 -6.44
C CYS A 77 16.06 -1.32 -6.33
N SER A 78 17.05 -1.91 -5.68
CA SER A 78 17.13 -3.36 -5.42
C SER A 78 16.32 -3.82 -4.20
N THR A 79 15.75 -2.89 -3.43
CA THR A 79 14.93 -3.23 -2.27
C THR A 79 13.69 -4.02 -2.71
N LYS A 80 13.48 -5.15 -2.04
CA LYS A 80 12.38 -6.07 -2.34
C LYS A 80 11.05 -5.31 -2.39
N TYR A 81 10.29 -5.54 -3.45
CA TYR A 81 9.00 -4.91 -3.72
C TYR A 81 9.00 -3.39 -3.94
N CYS A 82 10.10 -2.64 -3.78
CA CYS A 82 10.10 -1.18 -3.95
C CYS A 82 9.64 -0.75 -5.35
N SER A 83 10.34 -1.23 -6.38
CA SER A 83 10.04 -0.90 -7.78
C SER A 83 8.63 -1.34 -8.20
N SER A 84 8.19 -2.54 -7.79
CA SER A 84 6.83 -3.04 -8.07
C SER A 84 5.75 -2.23 -7.36
N SER A 85 5.95 -1.95 -6.07
CA SER A 85 4.99 -1.20 -5.25
C SER A 85 4.83 0.24 -5.73
N ARG A 86 5.93 0.86 -6.18
CA ARG A 86 5.88 2.20 -6.79
C ARG A 86 5.00 2.21 -8.05
N LYS A 87 5.10 1.17 -8.89
CA LYS A 87 4.24 1.03 -10.08
C LYS A 87 2.77 0.85 -9.69
N ILE A 88 2.49 -0.04 -8.73
CA ILE A 88 1.12 -0.31 -8.24
C ILE A 88 0.50 0.96 -7.65
N MET A 89 1.25 1.68 -6.81
CA MET A 89 0.78 2.94 -6.19
C MET A 89 0.56 4.05 -7.22
N LYS A 90 1.44 4.17 -8.21
CA LYS A 90 1.26 5.11 -9.32
C LYS A 90 -0.02 4.80 -10.10
N HIS A 91 -0.24 3.54 -10.47
CA HIS A 91 -1.46 3.09 -11.13
C HIS A 91 -2.71 3.41 -10.30
N TRP A 92 -2.74 3.05 -9.02
CA TRP A 92 -3.89 3.33 -8.15
C TRP A 92 -4.24 4.83 -8.08
N LYS A 93 -3.22 5.70 -8.00
CA LYS A 93 -3.38 7.16 -7.90
C LYS A 93 -3.87 7.81 -9.20
N GLU A 94 -3.41 7.32 -10.35
CA GLU A 94 -3.72 7.91 -11.66
C GLU A 94 -4.90 7.24 -12.37
N CYS A 95 -5.23 6.00 -12.03
CA CYS A 95 -6.34 5.28 -12.60
C CYS A 95 -7.65 5.98 -12.22
N ARG A 96 -8.50 6.32 -13.19
CA ARG A 96 -9.87 6.82 -12.96
C ARG A 96 -10.93 5.88 -13.50
N ASP A 97 -10.48 4.78 -14.08
CA ASP A 97 -11.32 3.79 -14.70
C ASP A 97 -12.11 3.02 -13.64
N VAL A 98 -13.43 3.02 -13.77
CA VAL A 98 -14.36 2.39 -12.82
C VAL A 98 -14.47 0.89 -13.03
N GLU A 99 -14.16 0.41 -14.23
CA GLU A 99 -14.18 -1.01 -14.60
C GLU A 99 -12.79 -1.67 -14.43
N CYS A 100 -11.83 -0.94 -13.85
CA CYS A 100 -10.47 -1.41 -13.71
C CYS A 100 -10.43 -2.65 -12.81
N VAL A 101 -10.12 -3.80 -13.37
CA VAL A 101 -10.11 -5.09 -12.65
C VAL A 101 -9.17 -5.13 -11.44
N VAL A 102 -8.18 -4.22 -11.37
CA VAL A 102 -7.30 -4.06 -10.19
C VAL A 102 -7.90 -3.08 -9.18
N CYS A 103 -8.32 -1.90 -9.63
CA CYS A 103 -8.72 -0.81 -8.74
C CYS A 103 -10.19 -0.90 -8.28
N ALA A 104 -11.11 -1.31 -9.15
CA ALA A 104 -12.55 -1.36 -8.89
C ALA A 104 -12.92 -2.11 -7.60
N PRO A 105 -12.48 -3.36 -7.36
CA PRO A 105 -12.88 -4.09 -6.14
C PRO A 105 -12.34 -3.45 -4.86
N ILE A 106 -11.18 -2.81 -4.92
CA ILE A 106 -10.56 -2.17 -3.75
C ILE A 106 -11.21 -0.82 -3.44
N ARG A 107 -11.72 -0.11 -4.45
CA ARG A 107 -12.52 1.11 -4.27
C ARG A 107 -13.88 0.77 -3.67
N ALA A 108 -14.54 -0.26 -4.16
CA ALA A 108 -15.81 -0.73 -3.63
C ALA A 108 -15.70 -1.14 -2.15
N ALA A 109 -14.58 -1.76 -1.75
CA ALA A 109 -14.31 -2.13 -0.36
C ALA A 109 -13.93 -0.95 0.57
N GLN A 110 -13.75 0.27 0.04
CA GLN A 110 -13.40 1.48 0.81
C GLN A 110 -14.56 2.47 0.98
N THR A 111 -15.73 2.20 0.38
CA THR A 111 -17.00 2.89 0.66
C THR A 111 -17.72 2.17 1.80
#